data_AF-A0A6N0BVH0-F1
#
_entry.id   AF-A0A6N0BVH0-F1
#
_cell.length_a   1.000
_cell.length_b   1.000
_cell.length_c   1.000
_cell.angle_alpha   90.00
_cell.angle_beta   90.00
_cell.angle_gamma   90.00
#
_symmetry.space_group_name_H-M   'P 1'
#
loop_
_entity.id
_entity.type
_entity.pdbx_description
1 polymer ?
#
loop_
_entity_poly.entity_id
_entity_poly.type
_entity_poly.pdbx_seq_one_letter_code
_entity_poly.pdbx_strand_id
1 'polypeptide(L)'
;MNFKRLLSIAACLLVVTVNAHARNPGENAQRCVDVSERNGRVTFTNTCNKQIFVIWCGDLKYTKKRCGDGPKGGFYTHSDNLRPGAEKEIVVEGQYRYAACVGGISFGNSGEYEDDARGRYRCLPR
;
A
#
# COMPACT_ATOMS: atom_id res chain seq x y z
N MET A 1 -30.66 5.59 -60.23
CA MET A 1 -29.76 4.42 -60.03
C MET A 1 -28.41 4.72 -60.64
N ASN A 2 -27.35 4.83 -59.83
CA ASN A 2 -26.05 4.23 -60.15
C ASN A 2 -25.07 4.32 -58.97
N PHE A 3 -24.47 3.17 -58.70
CA PHE A 3 -23.48 2.79 -57.70
C PHE A 3 -22.17 3.59 -57.84
N LYS A 4 -21.50 3.92 -56.72
CA LYS A 4 -20.03 3.76 -56.57
C LYS A 4 -19.47 4.19 -55.19
N ARG A 5 -18.78 3.23 -54.59
CA ARG A 5 -17.50 3.31 -53.84
C ARG A 5 -17.53 3.49 -52.32
N LEU A 6 -17.40 2.32 -51.67
CA LEU A 6 -16.61 2.01 -50.49
C LEU A 6 -15.39 2.93 -50.30
N LEU A 7 -15.19 3.40 -49.07
CA LEU A 7 -13.87 3.65 -48.51
C LEU A 7 -13.89 3.38 -47.00
N SER A 8 -13.25 2.27 -46.67
CA SER A 8 -12.90 1.84 -45.32
C SER A 8 -12.14 2.92 -44.58
N ILE A 9 -12.60 3.28 -43.37
CA ILE A 9 -11.77 3.95 -42.37
C ILE A 9 -11.81 3.08 -41.13
N ALA A 10 -10.86 2.15 -41.05
CA ALA A 10 -10.54 1.46 -39.81
C ALA A 10 -9.89 2.47 -38.87
N ALA A 11 -10.70 3.07 -38.00
CA ALA A 11 -10.19 3.92 -36.93
C ALA A 11 -9.44 3.02 -35.93
N CYS A 12 -8.10 3.06 -35.98
CA CYS A 12 -7.25 2.51 -34.93
C CYS A 12 -7.54 3.25 -33.61
N LEU A 13 -8.32 2.63 -32.74
CA LEU A 13 -8.45 3.01 -31.34
C LEU A 13 -7.11 2.73 -30.63
N LEU A 14 -6.21 3.72 -30.68
CA LEU A 14 -5.11 3.82 -29.73
C LEU A 14 -5.71 4.12 -28.36
N VAL A 15 -6.03 3.06 -27.62
CA VAL A 15 -6.35 3.15 -26.20
C VAL A 15 -5.04 3.55 -25.51
N VAL A 16 -4.87 4.84 -25.27
CA VAL A 16 -3.85 5.35 -24.36
C VAL A 16 -4.27 4.86 -22.97
N THR A 17 -3.68 3.76 -22.52
CA THR A 17 -3.78 3.34 -21.13
C THR A 17 -3.00 4.35 -20.30
N VAL A 18 -3.66 5.43 -19.90
CA VAL A 18 -3.22 6.24 -18.78
C VAL A 18 -3.14 5.29 -17.59
N ASN A 19 -1.91 4.90 -17.24
CA ASN A 19 -1.61 4.33 -15.93
C ASN A 19 -1.90 5.43 -14.92
N ALA A 20 -3.17 5.56 -14.55
CA ALA A 20 -3.59 6.28 -13.37
C ALA A 20 -2.97 5.52 -12.20
N HIS A 21 -1.74 5.89 -11.83
CA HIS A 21 -1.28 5.67 -10.47
C HIS A 21 -2.32 6.36 -9.60
N ALA A 22 -3.23 5.57 -9.04
CA ALA A 22 -4.31 6.08 -8.23
C ALA A 22 -3.66 6.91 -7.12
N ARG A 23 -3.90 8.22 -7.16
CA ARG A 23 -3.56 9.16 -6.09
C ARG A 23 -4.06 8.58 -4.78
N ASN A 24 -3.31 8.77 -3.69
CA ASN A 24 -3.71 8.25 -2.39
C ASN A 24 -5.01 8.96 -2.00
N PRO A 25 -6.10 8.23 -1.71
CA PRO A 25 -7.38 8.86 -1.38
C PRO A 25 -7.46 9.30 0.10
N GLY A 26 -6.45 9.01 0.92
CA GLY A 26 -6.49 9.24 2.36
C GLY A 26 -7.39 8.24 3.11
N GLU A 27 -7.69 7.09 2.50
CA GLU A 27 -8.54 6.07 3.10
C GLU A 27 -7.76 5.02 3.90
N ASN A 28 -8.31 4.62 5.05
CA ASN A 28 -7.85 3.47 5.81
C ASN A 28 -8.07 2.16 5.02
N ALA A 29 -7.06 1.29 5.03
CA ALA A 29 -7.09 0.00 4.33
C ALA A 29 -6.84 -1.22 5.24
N GLN A 30 -6.96 -1.12 6.57
CA GLN A 30 -6.75 -2.27 7.46
C GLN A 30 -7.67 -3.45 7.13
N ARG A 31 -8.91 -3.18 6.72
CA ARG A 31 -9.86 -4.21 6.25
C ARG A 31 -9.42 -4.95 4.98
N CYS A 32 -8.44 -4.41 4.25
CA CYS A 32 -7.86 -5.03 3.06
C CYS A 32 -6.63 -5.89 3.39
N VAL A 33 -6.19 -5.92 4.65
CA VAL A 33 -5.03 -6.70 5.07
C VAL A 33 -5.54 -7.92 5.84
N ASP A 34 -5.37 -9.10 5.25
CA ASP A 34 -5.41 -10.34 6.01
C ASP A 34 -4.06 -10.57 6.69
N VAL A 35 -4.10 -11.06 7.92
CA VAL A 35 -2.92 -11.28 8.75
C VAL A 35 -2.88 -12.74 9.17
N SER A 36 -1.81 -13.42 8.80
CA SER A 36 -1.53 -14.78 9.27
C SER A 36 -0.25 -14.82 10.08
N GLU A 37 -0.26 -15.62 11.15
CA GLU A 37 0.89 -15.79 12.03
C GLU A 37 1.28 -17.27 12.11
N ARG A 38 2.55 -17.57 11.86
CA ARG A 38 3.08 -18.93 11.94
C ARG A 38 4.55 -18.94 12.33
N ASN A 39 4.89 -19.63 13.42
CA ASN A 39 6.28 -19.85 13.84
C ASN A 39 7.11 -18.54 13.93
N GLY A 40 6.55 -17.49 14.51
CA GLY A 40 7.23 -16.17 14.64
C GLY A 40 7.33 -15.37 13.34
N ARG A 41 6.61 -15.80 12.29
CA ARG A 41 6.44 -15.04 11.05
C ARG A 41 5.03 -14.48 10.99
N VAL A 42 4.92 -13.23 10.55
CA VAL A 42 3.65 -12.56 10.28
C VAL A 42 3.61 -12.21 8.80
N THR A 43 2.55 -12.62 8.12
CA THR A 43 2.33 -12.30 6.71
C THR A 43 1.13 -11.38 6.58
N PHE A 44 1.37 -10.21 5.99
CA PHE A 44 0.34 -9.26 5.58
C PHE A 44 -0.04 -9.52 4.12
N THR A 45 -1.29 -9.86 3.85
CA THR A 45 -1.78 -10.12 2.49
C THR A 45 -2.82 -9.09 2.10
N ASN A 46 -2.63 -8.42 0.95
CA ASN A 46 -3.63 -7.50 0.41
C ASN A 46 -4.77 -8.26 -0.28
N THR A 47 -5.92 -8.35 0.36
CA THR A 47 -7.11 -9.06 -0.14
C THR A 47 -8.02 -8.19 -1.01
N CYS A 48 -7.78 -6.88 -1.06
CA CYS A 48 -8.55 -5.97 -1.89
C CYS A 48 -8.00 -5.87 -3.31
N ASN A 49 -8.88 -5.66 -4.30
CA ASN A 49 -8.51 -5.38 -5.68
C ASN A 49 -8.07 -3.92 -5.91
N LYS A 50 -7.21 -3.40 -5.02
CA LYS A 50 -6.59 -2.06 -5.15
C LYS A 50 -5.22 -2.06 -4.48
N GLN A 51 -4.33 -1.17 -4.89
CA GLN A 51 -3.04 -1.00 -4.21
C GLN A 51 -3.25 -0.43 -2.80
N ILE A 52 -2.52 -0.98 -1.84
CA ILE A 52 -2.41 -0.45 -0.48
C ILE A 52 -0.93 -0.31 -0.12
N PHE A 53 -0.66 0.41 0.95
CA PHE A 53 0.61 0.26 1.65
C PHE A 53 0.36 -0.10 3.11
N VAL A 54 1.23 -0.95 3.64
CA VAL A 54 1.24 -1.36 5.04
C VAL A 54 2.38 -0.65 5.75
N ILE A 55 2.15 -0.22 6.97
CA ILE A 55 3.16 0.33 7.88
C ILE A 55 3.18 -0.49 9.16
N TRP A 56 4.36 -0.75 9.70
CA TRP A 56 4.48 -1.58 10.90
C TRP A 56 5.69 -1.20 11.76
N CYS A 57 5.65 -1.68 13.00
CA CYS A 57 6.72 -1.65 13.98
C CYS A 57 6.54 -2.81 14.96
N GLY A 58 7.56 -3.12 15.75
CA GLY A 58 7.47 -4.16 16.78
C GLY A 58 8.83 -4.69 17.20
N ASP A 59 8.80 -5.81 17.91
CA ASP A 59 9.96 -6.59 18.28
C ASP A 59 10.40 -7.46 17.10
N LEU A 60 11.01 -6.82 16.10
CA LEU A 60 11.36 -7.44 14.83
C LEU A 60 12.78 -8.05 14.88
N LYS A 61 12.94 -9.24 14.31
CA LYS A 61 14.21 -10.00 14.37
C LYS A 61 15.42 -9.28 13.73
N TYR A 62 15.19 -8.56 12.64
CA TYR A 62 16.28 -8.05 11.79
C TYR A 62 16.52 -6.54 11.91
N THR A 63 15.95 -5.88 12.92
CA THR A 63 16.16 -4.46 13.18
C THR A 63 16.19 -4.19 14.68
N LYS A 64 16.89 -3.13 15.07
CA LYS A 64 16.87 -2.66 16.47
C LYS A 64 15.78 -1.60 16.72
N LYS A 65 15.12 -1.12 15.65
CA LYS A 65 14.06 -0.12 15.74
C LYS A 65 12.82 -0.72 16.41
N ARG A 66 12.26 0.00 17.38
CA ARG A 66 11.03 -0.31 18.09
C ARG A 66 9.90 0.62 17.64
N CYS A 67 8.68 0.31 18.02
CA CYS A 67 7.58 1.26 17.88
C CYS A 67 7.92 2.57 18.60
N GLY A 68 7.85 3.69 17.90
CA GLY A 68 8.30 5.02 18.36
C GLY A 68 9.65 5.49 17.78
N ASP A 69 10.39 4.60 17.11
CA ASP A 69 11.65 4.94 16.41
C ASP A 69 11.42 5.32 14.94
N GLY A 70 10.19 5.66 14.59
CA GLY A 70 9.80 6.05 13.24
C GLY A 70 10.45 7.38 12.82
N PRO A 71 10.53 7.66 11.50
CA PRO A 71 11.03 8.94 11.01
C PRO A 71 10.30 10.11 11.68
N LYS A 72 11.04 11.17 12.02
CA LYS A 72 10.50 12.38 12.69
C LYS A 72 9.79 12.11 14.03
N GLY A 73 10.16 11.02 14.73
CA GLY A 73 9.53 10.63 16.00
C GLY A 73 8.19 9.91 15.82
N GLY A 74 7.91 9.40 14.61
CA GLY A 74 6.74 8.59 14.33
C GLY A 74 6.75 7.25 15.06
N PHE A 75 5.59 6.63 15.14
CA PHE A 75 5.40 5.33 15.77
C PHE A 75 5.82 4.18 14.88
N TYR A 76 5.45 4.23 13.60
CA TYR A 76 5.75 3.18 12.64
C TYR A 76 7.15 3.34 12.02
N THR A 77 7.89 2.25 11.92
CA THR A 77 9.31 2.26 11.53
C THR A 77 9.57 1.73 10.14
N HIS A 78 8.61 0.98 9.60
CA HIS A 78 8.71 0.31 8.32
C HIS A 78 7.43 0.50 7.51
N SER A 79 7.58 0.39 6.19
CA SER A 79 6.49 0.49 5.24
C SER A 79 6.77 -0.36 4.02
N ASP A 80 5.73 -0.86 3.36
CA ASP A 80 5.83 -1.52 2.07
C ASP A 80 4.57 -1.32 1.23
N ASN A 81 4.73 -1.32 -0.09
CA ASN A 81 3.63 -1.22 -1.04
C ASN A 81 3.15 -2.64 -1.40
N LEU A 82 1.85 -2.90 -1.27
CA LEU A 82 1.24 -4.17 -1.65
C LEU A 82 0.25 -3.95 -2.79
N ARG A 83 0.58 -4.51 -3.96
CA ARG A 83 -0.36 -4.67 -5.07
C ARG A 83 -1.50 -5.63 -4.66
N PRO A 84 -2.63 -5.67 -5.39
CA PRO A 84 -3.68 -6.66 -5.16
C PRO A 84 -3.11 -8.09 -5.10
N GLY A 85 -3.46 -8.84 -4.05
CA GLY A 85 -2.98 -10.22 -3.82
C GLY A 85 -1.52 -10.35 -3.40
N ALA A 86 -0.76 -9.24 -3.30
CA ALA A 86 0.63 -9.29 -2.87
C ALA A 86 0.74 -9.47 -1.35
N GLU A 87 1.87 -10.04 -0.95
CA GLU A 87 2.16 -10.36 0.45
C GLU A 87 3.42 -9.68 0.94
N LYS A 88 3.45 -9.37 2.24
CA LYS A 88 4.64 -8.95 2.97
C LYS A 88 4.80 -9.80 4.21
N GLU A 89 5.87 -10.58 4.24
CA GLU A 89 6.27 -11.32 5.44
C GLU A 89 7.27 -10.52 6.29
N ILE A 90 7.09 -10.59 7.61
CA ILE A 90 8.02 -10.08 8.62
C ILE A 90 8.31 -11.17 9.66
N VAL A 91 9.48 -11.10 10.30
CA VAL A 91 9.85 -12.01 11.39
C VAL A 91 9.82 -11.24 12.70
N VAL A 92 9.02 -11.73 13.64
CA VAL A 92 8.70 -11.07 14.91
C VAL A 92 9.11 -11.99 16.07
N GLU A 93 9.79 -11.43 17.06
CA GLU A 93 10.23 -12.12 18.28
C GLU A 93 9.35 -11.78 19.49
N GLY A 94 8.44 -10.82 19.34
CA GLY A 94 7.53 -10.36 20.39
C GLY A 94 6.29 -9.68 19.83
N GLN A 95 5.94 -8.51 20.35
CA GLN A 95 4.74 -7.79 19.89
C GLN A 95 5.01 -6.99 18.63
N TYR A 96 3.99 -6.83 17.80
CA TYR A 96 4.03 -5.93 16.65
C TYR A 96 2.72 -5.16 16.53
N ARG A 97 2.78 -4.04 15.82
CA ARG A 97 1.61 -3.26 15.42
C ARG A 97 1.73 -2.90 13.95
N TYR A 98 0.61 -2.87 13.28
CA TYR A 98 0.53 -2.46 11.88
C TYR A 98 -0.67 -1.53 11.63
N ALA A 99 -0.61 -0.84 10.52
CA ALA A 99 -1.67 -0.04 9.94
C ALA A 99 -1.58 -0.13 8.42
N ALA A 100 -2.65 0.25 7.74
CA ALA A 100 -2.68 0.24 6.28
C ALA A 100 -3.54 1.37 5.72
N CYS A 101 -3.12 1.84 4.54
CA CYS A 101 -3.76 2.92 3.80
C CYS A 101 -3.89 2.54 2.32
N VAL A 102 -4.92 3.06 1.66
CA VAL A 102 -5.09 2.89 0.21
C VAL A 102 -4.06 3.73 -0.53
N GLY A 103 -3.51 3.20 -1.63
CA GLY A 103 -2.58 3.89 -2.51
C GLY A 103 -1.14 3.40 -2.39
N GLY A 104 -0.17 4.28 -2.61
CA GLY A 104 1.25 3.99 -2.52
C GLY A 104 1.99 4.88 -1.54
N ILE A 105 3.12 4.40 -1.02
CA ILE A 105 4.01 5.14 -0.13
C ILE A 105 5.41 5.29 -0.73
N SER A 106 5.95 6.49 -0.58
CA SER A 106 7.34 6.82 -0.93
C SER A 106 8.28 6.39 0.20
N PHE A 107 9.57 6.20 -0.12
CA PHE A 107 10.56 5.90 0.93
C PHE A 107 10.56 6.97 2.03
N GLY A 108 10.43 6.55 3.28
CA GLY A 108 10.51 7.42 4.45
C GLY A 108 9.25 8.26 4.74
N ASN A 109 8.11 7.99 4.09
CA ASN A 109 6.87 8.77 4.23
C ASN A 109 7.05 10.26 3.90
N SER A 110 6.68 10.63 2.68
CA SER A 110 6.72 12.02 2.21
C SER A 110 5.43 12.80 2.56
N GLY A 111 4.48 12.19 3.26
CA GLY A 111 3.19 12.80 3.62
C GLY A 111 2.00 11.96 3.16
N GLU A 112 2.18 10.64 3.01
CA GLU A 112 1.13 9.69 2.70
C GLU A 112 0.33 9.28 3.94
N TYR A 113 0.92 9.41 5.13
CA TYR A 113 0.24 9.27 6.40
C TYR A 113 0.87 10.17 7.48
N GLU A 114 0.14 10.35 8.57
CA GLU A 114 0.66 10.86 9.83
C GLU A 114 0.35 9.87 10.95
N ASP A 115 1.19 9.84 11.98
CA ASP A 115 0.98 9.07 13.18
C ASP A 115 1.41 9.85 14.44
N ASP A 116 1.00 9.35 15.60
CA ASP A 116 1.42 9.88 16.89
C ASP A 116 2.16 8.84 17.73
N ALA A 117 2.77 9.26 18.83
CA ALA A 117 3.55 8.40 19.71
C ALA A 117 2.76 7.22 20.32
N ARG A 118 1.43 7.20 20.22
CA ARG A 118 0.58 6.09 20.68
C ARG A 118 0.20 5.14 19.54
N GLY A 119 0.70 5.39 18.33
CA GLY A 119 0.41 4.60 17.14
C GLY A 119 -1.01 4.78 16.63
N ARG A 120 -1.66 5.91 16.93
CA ARG A 120 -2.81 6.33 16.11
C ARG A 120 -2.27 6.88 14.81
N TYR A 121 -3.02 6.67 13.74
CA TYR A 121 -2.59 7.07 12.42
C TYR A 121 -3.75 7.63 11.61
N ARG A 122 -3.42 8.44 10.61
CA ARG A 122 -4.35 8.93 9.61
C ARG A 122 -3.70 8.86 8.23
N CYS A 123 -4.40 8.24 7.30
CA CYS A 123 -4.02 8.23 5.89
C CYS A 123 -4.29 9.61 5.28
N LEU A 124 -3.39 10.12 4.45
CA LEU A 124 -3.48 11.45 3.87
C LEU A 124 -3.69 11.38 2.35
N PRO A 125 -4.49 12.29 1.77
CA PRO A 125 -4.66 12.35 0.32
C PRO A 125 -3.40 12.92 -0.38
N ARG A 126 -3.04 12.37 -1.55
CA ARG A 126 -1.86 12.78 -2.34
C ARG A 126 -2.02 12.53 -3.84
#